data_AF-A0A662FDH2-F1
#
_entry.id   AF-A0A662FDH2-F1
#
_cell.length_a   1.000
_cell.length_b   1.000
_cell.length_c   1.000
_cell.angle_alpha   90.00
_cell.angle_beta   90.00
_cell.angle_gamma   90.00
#
_symmetry.space_group_name_H-M   'P 1'
#
loop_
_entity.id
_entity.type
_entity.pdbx_description
1 polymer ?
#
loop_
_entity_poly.entity_id
_entity_poly.type
_entity_poly.pdbx_seq_one_letter_code
_entity_poly.pdbx_strand_id
1 'polypeptide(L)' 'MAVVWVCFKCLEEFDPHKAEFCDTCGWAKCPYCDACLCSLSRDEKRVAIAMYLSYTNLPDNEKQWWLEKAKVGADGKP' A
#
# COMPACT_ATOMS: atom_id res chain seq x y z
N MET A 1 3.19 0.87 -21.65
CA MET A 1 4.24 0.72 -20.63
C MET A 1 3.72 -0.26 -19.59
N ALA A 2 4.49 -1.28 -19.23
CA ALA A 2 4.09 -2.21 -18.18
C ALA A 2 4.13 -1.46 -16.84
N VAL A 3 3.05 -1.54 -16.05
CA VAL A 3 3.06 -1.06 -14.66
C VAL A 3 3.72 -2.16 -13.83
N VAL A 4 4.80 -1.83 -13.15
CA VAL A 4 5.52 -2.76 -12.28
C VAL A 4 5.55 -2.16 -10.87
N TRP A 5 5.16 -2.96 -9.88
CA TRP A 5 5.26 -2.60 -8.47
C TRP A 5 6.39 -3.38 -7.82
N VAL A 6 7.04 -2.78 -6.83
CA VAL A 6 8.11 -3.41 -6.04
C VAL A 6 7.59 -3.66 -4.63
N CYS A 7 7.74 -4.88 -4.12
CA CYS A 7 7.36 -5.19 -2.75
C CYS A 7 8.26 -4.44 -1.75
N PHE A 8 7.68 -3.67 -0.84
CA PHE A 8 8.43 -2.97 0.22
C PHE A 8 9.13 -3.90 1.22
N LYS A 9 8.84 -5.21 1.23
CA LYS A 9 9.40 -6.18 2.17
C LYS A 9 10.47 -7.07 1.55
N CYS A 10 10.16 -7.73 0.42
CA CYS A 10 11.09 -8.65 -0.23
C CYS A 10 11.76 -8.08 -1.48
N LEU A 11 11.40 -6.85 -1.90
CA LEU A 11 11.97 -6.13 -3.04
C LEU A 11 11.77 -6.78 -4.42
N GLU A 12 10.97 -7.84 -4.50
CA GLU A 12 10.58 -8.45 -5.78
C GLU A 12 9.63 -7.54 -6.56
N GLU A 13 9.82 -7.51 -7.87
CA GLU A 13 8.93 -6.85 -8.82
C GLU A 13 7.74 -7.75 -9.16
N PHE A 14 6.54 -7.17 -9.25
CA PHE A 14 5.33 -7.90 -9.65
C PHE A 14 4.36 -7.06 -10.47
N ASP A 15 3.54 -7.75 -11.26
CA ASP A 15 2.44 -7.15 -12.01
C ASP A 15 1.25 -6.90 -11.07
N PRO A 16 0.89 -5.64 -10.79
CA PRO A 16 -0.19 -5.33 -9.86
C PRO A 16 -1.57 -5.73 -10.39
N HIS A 17 -1.73 -5.94 -11.70
CA HIS A 17 -3.00 -6.39 -12.27
C HIS A 17 -3.28 -7.88 -12.02
N LYS A 18 -2.26 -8.64 -11.61
CA LYS A 18 -2.36 -10.06 -11.26
C LYS A 18 -2.24 -10.31 -9.76
N ALA A 19 -2.04 -9.26 -8.98
CA ALA A 19 -1.93 -9.37 -7.53
C ALA A 19 -3.32 -9.44 -6.89
N GLU A 20 -3.46 -10.29 -5.88
CA GLU A 20 -4.61 -10.25 -4.98
C GLU A 20 -4.52 -9.02 -4.08
N PHE A 21 -5.67 -8.49 -3.66
CA PHE A 21 -5.74 -7.37 -2.73
C PHE A 21 -6.13 -7.86 -1.34
N CYS A 22 -5.54 -7.26 -0.30
CA CYS A 22 -5.86 -7.62 1.07
C CYS A 22 -7.25 -7.10 1.47
N ASP A 23 -8.11 -7.97 1.98
CA ASP A 23 -9.45 -7.58 2.44
C ASP A 23 -9.44 -6.65 3.67
N THR A 24 -8.34 -6.63 4.43
CA THR A 24 -8.21 -5.78 5.64
C THR A 24 -7.75 -4.36 5.29
N CYS A 25 -6.67 -4.22 4.52
CA CYS A 25 -6.07 -2.90 4.23
C CYS A 25 -6.30 -2.40 2.80
N GLY A 26 -6.79 -3.24 1.89
CA GLY A 26 -7.02 -2.88 0.49
C GLY A 26 -5.76 -2.71 -0.36
N TRP A 27 -4.55 -2.95 0.16
CA TRP A 27 -3.32 -2.92 -0.62
C TRP A 27 -3.04 -4.26 -1.29
N ALA A 28 -2.33 -4.25 -2.43
CA ALA A 28 -1.92 -5.49 -3.09
C ALA A 28 -1.04 -6.35 -2.17
N LYS A 29 -1.29 -7.64 -2.17
CA LYS A 29 -0.43 -8.65 -1.54
C LYS A 29 0.69 -9.02 -2.50
N CYS A 30 1.91 -9.06 -1.97
CA CYS A 30 3.04 -9.54 -2.75
C CYS A 30 2.88 -11.04 -3.04
N PRO A 31 2.94 -11.49 -4.31
CA PRO A 31 2.77 -12.90 -4.65
C PRO A 31 3.94 -13.79 -4.19
N TYR A 32 5.07 -13.19 -3.80
CA TYR A 32 6.28 -13.92 -3.40
C TYR A 32 6.42 -14.09 -1.89
N CYS A 33 5.89 -13.16 -1.09
CA CYS A 33 6.03 -13.19 0.37
C CYS A 33 4.73 -12.92 1.15
N ASP A 34 3.60 -12.79 0.46
CA ASP A 34 2.25 -12.52 0.98
C ASP A 34 2.12 -11.23 1.82
N ALA A 35 3.16 -10.38 1.80
CA ALA A 35 3.14 -9.12 2.53
C ALA A 35 2.21 -8.09 1.89
N CYS A 36 1.47 -7.38 2.73
CA CYS A 36 0.70 -6.19 2.38
C CYS A 36 0.92 -5.11 3.45
N LEU A 37 0.21 -3.98 3.39
CA LEU A 37 0.37 -2.90 4.36
C LEU A 37 0.28 -3.40 5.81
N CYS A 38 -0.59 -4.38 6.10
CA CYS A 38 -0.76 -4.96 7.44
C CYS A 38 0.54 -5.57 8.02
N SER A 39 1.45 -6.01 7.15
CA SER A 39 2.71 -6.68 7.54
C SER A 39 3.81 -5.72 7.98
N LEU A 40 3.57 -4.40 7.91
CA LEU A 40 4.51 -3.35 8.25
C LEU A 40 4.30 -2.82 9.68
N SER A 41 5.37 -2.36 10.31
CA SER A 41 5.30 -1.57 11.53
C SER A 41 4.62 -0.22 11.28
N ARG A 42 4.22 0.47 12.36
CA ARG A 42 3.55 1.78 12.25
C ARG A 42 4.36 2.80 11.45
N ASP A 43 5.67 2.87 11.67
CA ASP A 43 6.51 3.86 10.99
C ASP A 43 6.78 3.48 9.53
N GLU A 44 6.93 2.19 9.22
CA GLU A 44 7.02 1.71 7.83
C GLU A 44 5.73 1.97 7.05
N LYS A 45 4.55 1.76 7.66
CA LYS A 45 3.25 2.10 7.05
C LYS A 45 3.20 3.59 6.67
N ARG A 46 3.68 4.47 7.54
CA ARG A 46 3.70 5.92 7.29
C ARG A 46 4.53 6.27 6.06
N VAL A 47 5.73 5.67 5.94
CA VAL A 47 6.61 5.88 4.79
C VAL A 47 5.96 5.34 3.51
N ALA A 48 5.41 4.12 3.54
CA ALA A 48 4.77 3.50 2.39
C ALA A 48 3.57 4.33 1.89
N ILE A 49 2.68 4.78 2.80
CA ILE A 49 1.53 5.62 2.46
C ILE A 49 1.99 6.98 1.89
N ALA A 50 2.97 7.63 2.52
CA ALA A 50 3.49 8.92 2.04
C ALA A 50 4.07 8.82 0.63
N MET A 51 4.85 7.77 0.37
CA MET A 51 5.36 7.45 -0.96
C MET A 51 4.22 7.23 -1.94
N TYR A 52 3.28 6.33 -1.65
CA TYR A 52 2.13 6.03 -2.51
C TYR A 52 1.36 7.30 -2.92
N LEU A 53 0.95 8.11 -1.93
CA LEU A 53 0.20 9.36 -2.16
C LEU A 53 0.99 10.45 -2.92
N SER A 54 2.32 10.36 -2.95
CA SER A 54 3.16 11.31 -3.71
C SER A 54 3.19 10.99 -5.20
N TYR A 55 2.94 9.73 -5.58
CA TYR A 55 3.02 9.27 -6.98
C TYR A 55 1.65 8.88 -7.56
N THR A 56 0.61 8.76 -6.74
CA THR A 56 -0.75 8.48 -7.21
C THR A 56 -1.65 9.70 -7.23
N ASN A 57 -2.50 9.77 -8.26
CA ASN A 57 -3.55 10.78 -8.36
C ASN A 57 -4.89 10.19 -7.87
N LEU A 58 -5.10 10.20 -6.56
CA LEU A 58 -6.35 9.76 -5.93
C LEU A 58 -7.35 10.92 -5.77
N PRO A 59 -8.67 10.63 -5.74
CA PRO A 59 -9.67 11.58 -5.28
C PRO A 59 -9.34 12.15 -3.89
N ASP A 60 -9.65 13.42 -3.66
CA ASP A 60 -9.28 14.13 -2.42
C ASP A 60 -9.79 13.44 -1.16
N ASN A 61 -11.02 12.90 -1.18
CA ASN A 61 -11.58 12.19 -0.04
C ASN A 61 -10.77 10.93 0.32
N GLU A 62 -10.33 10.17 -0.67
CA GLU A 62 -9.54 8.96 -0.47
C GLU A 62 -8.11 9.31 0.00
N LYS A 63 -7.52 10.34 -0.61
CA LYS A 63 -6.21 10.86 -0.19
C LYS A 63 -6.21 11.32 1.26
N GLN A 64 -7.23 12.08 1.69
CA GLN A 64 -7.35 12.54 3.07
C GLN A 64 -7.53 11.38 4.05
N TRP A 65 -8.31 10.36 3.68
CA TRP A 65 -8.48 9.17 4.50
C TRP A 65 -7.14 8.47 4.77
N TRP A 66 -6.32 8.27 3.72
CA TRP A 66 -4.99 7.64 3.86
C TRP A 66 -4.03 8.49 4.71
N LEU A 67 -4.08 9.82 4.57
CA LEU A 67 -3.28 10.73 5.40
C LEU A 67 -3.64 10.63 6.88
N GLU A 68 -4.93 10.58 7.22
CA GLU A 68 -5.39 10.41 8.61
C GLU A 68 -4.94 9.06 9.19
N LYS A 69 -5.11 7.97 8.44
CA LYS A 69 -4.66 6.64 8.85
C LYS A 69 -3.16 6.55 9.08
N ALA A 70 -2.36 7.21 8.26
CA ALA A 70 -0.92 7.29 8.47
C ALA A 70 -0.56 8.02 9.79
N LYS A 71 -1.32 9.04 10.20
CA LYS A 71 -1.05 9.75 11.48
C LYS A 71 -1.32 8.85 12.70
N VAL A 72 -2.42 8.09 12.67
CA VAL A 72 -2.85 7.26 13.80
C VAL A 72 -2.31 5.84 13.77
N GLY A 73 -1.78 5.36 12.64
CA GLY A 73 -1.20 4.03 12.49
C GLY A 73 -2.24 2.90 12.41
N ALA A 74 -3.44 3.19 11.91
CA ALA A 74 -4.52 2.23 11.84
C ALA A 74 -4.58 1.53 10.47
N ASP A 75 -4.96 0.26 10.49
CA ASP A 75 -5.29 -0.52 9.30
C ASP A 75 -6.74 -0.26 8.82
N GLY A 76 -7.03 -0.66 7.60
CA GLY A 76 -8.34 -0.51 6.97
C GLY A 76 -8.24 -0.16 5.48
N LYS A 77 -9.39 -0.18 4.79
CA LYS A 77 -9.59 0.41 3.46
C LYS A 77 -10.58 1.59 3.59
N PRO A 78 -10.48 2.65 2.74
CA PRO A 78 -11.51 3.68 2.61
C PRO A 78 -12.92 3.11 2.35
#